data_AF-A0A6P8IRG7-F1
#
_entry.id   AF-A0A6P8IRG7-F1
#
_cell.length_a   1.000
_cell.length_b   1.000
_cell.length_c   1.000
_cell.angle_alpha   90.00
_cell.angle_beta   90.00
_cell.angle_gamma   90.00
#
_symmetry.space_group_name_H-M   'P 1'
#
loop_
_entity.id
_entity.type
_entity.pdbx_description
1 polymer ?
#
loop_
_entity_poly.entity_id
_entity_poly.type
_entity_poly.pdbx_seq_one_letter_code
_entity_poly.pdbx_strand_id
1 'polypeptide(L)'
;MSLLNKKRKPFIGVSAPLGYVPGLGRGATGFTTRSDIGPAREATDISDERHGKPAHLQKKDDEDEEEDLNESNYDEFAGYGGSLFSSGPYDKDDEEADEVYEAIDKRMDDRRKERREQKLKEKIEKYRQERPKIQQQFADLKVYFSLVQCWLL
;
A
#
# COMPACT_ATOMS: atom_id res chain seq x y z
N MET A 1 -19.39 -15.94 40.64
CA MET A 1 -19.74 -16.45 39.30
C MET A 1 -18.57 -16.17 38.36
N SER A 2 -17.90 -17.26 37.95
CA SER A 2 -16.89 -17.42 36.89
C SER A 2 -15.98 -16.23 36.50
N LEU A 3 -14.76 -16.23 37.07
CA LEU A 3 -13.58 -15.63 36.44
C LEU A 3 -13.25 -16.41 35.16
N LEU A 4 -13.59 -15.87 33.99
CA LEU A 4 -13.06 -16.38 32.72
C LEU A 4 -11.55 -16.17 32.70
N ASN A 5 -10.79 -17.17 33.15
CA ASN A 5 -9.36 -17.23 32.97
C ASN A 5 -9.07 -17.47 31.48
N LYS A 6 -9.10 -16.37 30.70
CA LYS A 6 -8.85 -16.34 29.27
C LYS A 6 -7.36 -16.62 29.07
N LYS A 7 -6.99 -17.90 29.00
CA LYS A 7 -5.61 -18.38 28.78
C LYS A 7 -4.96 -17.52 27.70
N ARG A 8 -4.04 -16.63 28.10
CA ARG A 8 -3.31 -15.79 27.16
C ARG A 8 -2.56 -16.72 26.21
N LYS A 9 -2.73 -16.54 24.91
CA LYS A 9 -2.01 -17.34 23.91
C LYS A 9 -0.52 -17.07 24.12
N PRO A 10 0.32 -18.10 24.29
CA PRO A 10 1.73 -17.93 24.69
C PRO A 10 2.58 -17.22 23.64
N PHE A 11 2.06 -17.07 22.42
CA PHE A 11 2.76 -16.42 21.30
C PHE A 11 2.47 -14.92 21.18
N ILE A 12 1.32 -14.42 21.68
CA ILE A 12 0.95 -13.01 21.57
C ILE A 12 1.72 -12.21 22.61
N GLY A 13 2.78 -11.53 22.16
CA GLY A 13 3.67 -10.69 22.98
C GLY A 13 5.12 -11.18 23.08
N VAL A 14 5.44 -12.36 22.54
CA VAL A 14 6.83 -12.81 22.40
C VAL A 14 7.38 -12.27 21.09
N SER A 15 8.56 -11.64 21.11
CA SER A 15 9.24 -11.19 19.89
C SER A 15 9.52 -12.39 18.99
N ALA A 16 9.49 -12.18 17.67
CA ALA A 16 9.85 -13.24 16.73
C ALA A 16 11.23 -13.82 17.08
N PRO A 17 11.40 -15.16 17.03
CA PRO A 17 12.69 -15.77 17.34
C PRO A 17 13.75 -15.34 16.33
N LEU A 18 15.00 -15.26 16.78
CA LEU A 18 16.15 -14.86 15.95
C LEU A 18 16.29 -15.81 14.76
N GLY A 19 16.34 -15.25 13.54
CA GLY A 19 16.42 -16.02 12.28
C GLY A 19 15.08 -16.52 11.75
N TYR A 20 13.93 -16.14 12.33
CA TYR A 20 12.62 -16.45 11.77
C TYR A 20 12.39 -15.74 10.43
N VAL A 21 12.15 -16.52 9.39
CA VAL A 21 11.66 -16.03 8.09
C VAL A 21 10.17 -16.39 7.99
N PRO A 22 9.27 -15.39 7.85
CA PRO A 22 7.83 -15.64 7.75
C PRO A 22 7.51 -16.57 6.56
N GLY A 23 6.57 -17.50 6.74
CA GLY A 23 6.21 -18.50 5.73
C GLY A 23 7.16 -19.69 5.65
N LEU A 24 8.48 -19.46 5.66
CA LEU A 24 9.50 -20.51 5.49
C LEU A 24 9.47 -21.58 6.59
N GLY A 25 9.40 -21.17 7.86
CA GLY A 25 9.32 -22.10 9.00
C GLY A 25 8.01 -22.91 9.09
N ARG A 26 6.99 -22.54 8.30
CA ARG A 26 5.73 -23.29 8.14
C ARG A 26 5.78 -24.22 6.91
N GLY A 27 6.86 -24.20 6.13
CA GLY A 27 6.92 -24.86 4.83
C GLY A 27 6.04 -24.20 3.76
N ALA A 28 5.67 -22.92 3.94
CA ALA A 28 4.99 -22.18 2.90
C ALA A 28 6.01 -21.84 1.81
N THR A 29 5.90 -22.52 0.68
CA THR A 29 6.60 -22.22 -0.56
C THR A 29 5.58 -21.61 -1.52
N GLY A 30 5.94 -20.54 -2.23
CA GLY A 30 5.09 -19.99 -3.29
C GLY A 30 4.86 -21.06 -4.36
N PHE A 31 3.64 -21.13 -4.91
CA PHE A 31 3.41 -22.04 -6.03
C PHE A 31 4.25 -21.55 -7.21
N THR A 32 5.21 -22.36 -7.62
CA THR A 32 6.09 -22.06 -8.74
C THR A 32 5.26 -22.12 -10.03
N THR A 33 5.02 -20.98 -10.68
CA THR A 33 4.35 -20.97 -11.98
C THR A 33 5.35 -21.26 -13.10
N ARG A 34 4.85 -21.59 -14.29
CA ARG A 34 5.69 -21.87 -15.47
C ARG A 34 6.65 -20.73 -15.82
N SER A 35 6.31 -19.50 -15.43
CA SER A 35 7.14 -18.31 -15.64
C SER A 35 8.34 -18.25 -14.68
N ASP A 36 8.22 -18.79 -13.47
CA ASP A 36 9.22 -18.64 -12.40
C ASP A 36 10.38 -19.66 -12.48
N ILE A 37 10.14 -20.82 -13.10
CA ILE A 37 11.06 -21.97 -13.04
C ILE A 37 12.14 -21.93 -14.13
N GLY A 38 11.91 -21.20 -15.23
CA GLY A 38 12.73 -21.30 -16.43
C GLY A 38 12.77 -22.74 -17.01
N PRO A 39 13.48 -23.00 -18.11
CA PRO A 39 13.45 -24.31 -18.78
C PRO A 39 14.23 -25.43 -18.06
N ALA A 40 14.81 -25.20 -16.88
CA ALA A 40 15.85 -26.09 -16.34
C ALA A 40 15.90 -26.25 -14.81
N ARG A 41 14.76 -26.25 -14.08
CA ARG A 41 14.75 -26.70 -12.67
C ARG A 41 13.68 -27.76 -12.44
N GLU A 42 14.10 -28.91 -11.90
CA GLU A 42 13.25 -30.04 -11.55
C GLU A 42 12.63 -29.79 -10.15
N ALA A 43 11.36 -30.18 -9.96
CA ALA A 43 10.53 -29.83 -8.79
C ALA A 43 10.99 -30.42 -7.43
N THR A 44 12.16 -31.07 -7.38
CA THR A 44 12.75 -31.70 -6.20
C THR A 44 13.84 -30.85 -5.54
N ASP A 45 14.22 -29.70 -6.12
CA ASP A 45 15.33 -28.87 -5.66
C ASP A 45 14.88 -27.84 -4.60
N ILE A 46 14.27 -28.33 -3.51
CA ILE A 46 14.11 -27.56 -2.28
C ILE A 46 15.47 -27.54 -1.57
N SER A 47 16.31 -26.58 -1.93
CA SER A 47 17.55 -26.32 -1.22
C SER A 47 17.24 -25.93 0.22
N ASP A 48 17.49 -26.87 1.13
CA ASP A 48 17.51 -26.69 2.57
C ASP A 48 18.72 -25.81 2.95
N GLU A 49 18.55 -24.49 2.83
CA GLU A 49 19.52 -23.45 3.24
C GLU A 49 19.68 -23.39 4.77
N ARG A 50 20.03 -24.52 5.41
CA ARG A 50 20.51 -24.60 6.81
C ARG A 50 21.95 -24.09 7.00
N HIS A 51 22.44 -23.22 6.11
CA HIS A 51 23.73 -22.55 6.24
C HIS A 51 23.50 -21.04 6.27
N GLY A 52 23.64 -20.45 7.46
CA GLY A 52 23.67 -19.00 7.63
C GLY A 52 24.74 -18.41 6.72
N LYS A 53 24.33 -17.57 5.77
CA LYS A 53 25.26 -16.83 4.92
C LYS A 53 26.01 -15.81 5.79
N PRO A 54 27.34 -15.65 5.62
CA PRO A 54 28.12 -14.70 6.41
C PRO A 54 27.62 -13.28 6.19
N ALA A 55 27.62 -12.51 7.28
CA ALA A 55 27.17 -11.13 7.36
C ALA A 55 28.04 -10.18 6.52
N HIS A 56 27.91 -10.19 5.19
CA HIS A 56 28.30 -9.07 4.35
C HIS A 56 27.60 -9.08 2.98
N LEU A 57 26.28 -9.18 2.97
CA LEU A 57 25.51 -8.47 1.95
C LEU A 57 24.77 -7.39 2.72
N GLN A 58 25.20 -6.14 2.53
CA GLN A 58 24.31 -5.03 2.79
C GLN A 58 23.04 -5.36 2.01
N LYS A 59 21.92 -5.45 2.72
CA LYS A 59 20.63 -5.16 2.11
C LYS A 59 20.82 -3.77 1.51
N LYS A 60 21.09 -3.71 0.21
CA LYS A 60 20.31 -2.75 -0.55
C LYS A 60 18.90 -3.19 -0.26
N ASP A 61 18.15 -2.31 0.38
CA ASP A 61 16.73 -2.30 0.21
C ASP A 61 16.54 -2.07 -1.30
N ASP A 62 16.75 -3.13 -2.09
CA ASP A 62 16.02 -3.32 -3.32
C ASP A 62 14.60 -3.51 -2.79
N GLU A 63 13.95 -2.37 -2.49
CA GLU A 63 12.51 -2.26 -2.60
C GLU A 63 12.24 -2.65 -4.05
N ASP A 64 12.18 -3.97 -4.29
CA ASP A 64 11.21 -4.51 -5.22
C ASP A 64 9.89 -3.89 -4.72
N GLU A 65 9.56 -2.70 -5.21
CA GLU A 65 8.23 -2.15 -5.12
C GLU A 65 7.35 -3.25 -5.70
N GLU A 66 6.82 -4.12 -4.83
CA GLU A 66 5.94 -5.21 -5.22
C GLU A 66 4.86 -4.54 -6.06
N GLU A 67 4.96 -4.70 -7.38
CA GLU A 67 4.02 -4.11 -8.32
C GLU A 67 2.64 -4.51 -7.79
N ASP A 68 1.82 -3.52 -7.42
CA ASP A 68 0.53 -3.79 -6.79
C ASP A 68 -0.44 -4.29 -7.86
N LEU A 69 -0.22 -5.53 -8.32
CA LEU A 69 -0.95 -6.21 -9.39
C LEU A 69 -2.30 -6.75 -8.90
N ASN A 70 -2.86 -6.14 -7.86
CA ASN A 70 -4.18 -6.49 -7.35
C ASN A 70 -5.28 -5.94 -8.28
N GLU A 71 -6.43 -6.62 -8.33
CA GLU A 71 -7.58 -6.19 -9.16
C GLU A 71 -8.14 -4.83 -8.71
N SER A 72 -7.95 -4.42 -7.46
CA SER A 72 -8.39 -3.10 -6.98
C SER A 72 -7.54 -1.94 -7.52
N ASN A 73 -6.31 -2.22 -7.98
CA ASN A 73 -5.41 -1.27 -8.60
C ASN A 73 -5.51 -1.32 -10.13
N TYR A 74 -6.12 -2.36 -10.70
CA TYR A 74 -6.36 -2.46 -12.13
C TYR A 74 -7.64 -1.71 -12.54
N ASP A 75 -7.52 -0.83 -13.53
CA ASP A 75 -8.63 -0.21 -14.25
C ASP A 75 -8.61 -0.70 -15.71
N GLU A 76 -9.79 -1.00 -16.28
CA GLU A 76 -9.89 -1.50 -17.66
C GLU A 76 -9.42 -0.48 -18.69
N PHE A 77 -9.58 0.82 -18.39
CA PHE A 77 -9.17 1.89 -19.30
C PHE A 77 -7.72 2.32 -19.09
N ALA A 78 -7.32 2.57 -17.85
CA ALA A 78 -5.99 3.11 -17.51
C ALA A 78 -4.93 2.05 -17.20
N GLY A 79 -5.30 0.77 -17.02
CA GLY A 79 -4.39 -0.30 -16.61
C GLY A 79 -4.13 -0.28 -15.09
N TYR A 80 -2.97 -0.77 -14.66
CA TYR A 80 -2.57 -0.73 -13.25
C TYR A 80 -2.25 0.69 -12.79
N GLY A 81 -2.78 1.08 -11.64
CA GLY A 81 -2.45 2.34 -10.98
C GLY A 81 -1.00 2.37 -10.50
N GLY A 82 -0.30 3.44 -10.82
CA GLY A 82 1.10 3.64 -10.47
C GLY A 82 1.86 4.34 -11.61
N SER A 83 2.85 5.16 -11.25
CA SER A 83 3.73 5.80 -12.25
C SER A 83 4.99 4.96 -12.41
N LEU A 84 5.17 4.34 -13.59
CA LEU A 84 6.33 3.49 -13.91
C LEU A 84 7.65 4.27 -14.00
N PHE A 85 7.60 5.58 -14.21
CA PHE A 85 8.78 6.40 -14.51
C PHE A 85 9.35 7.16 -13.30
N SER A 86 8.87 6.87 -12.08
CA SER A 86 9.27 7.59 -10.86
C SER A 86 10.63 7.16 -10.28
N SER A 87 11.20 6.04 -10.72
CA SER A 87 12.41 5.44 -10.11
C SER A 87 13.72 5.77 -10.84
N GLY A 88 13.66 6.42 -12.02
CA GLY A 88 14.83 6.82 -12.79
C GLY A 88 15.57 8.02 -12.19
N PRO A 89 16.84 8.27 -12.57
CA PRO A 89 17.50 9.53 -12.26
C PRO A 89 16.71 10.68 -12.88
N TYR A 90 16.35 11.66 -12.06
CA TYR A 90 15.59 12.84 -12.46
C TYR A 90 16.50 14.06 -12.37
N ASP A 91 16.79 14.66 -13.52
CA ASP A 91 17.70 15.78 -13.67
C ASP A 91 16.95 17.10 -13.81
N LYS A 92 17.67 18.22 -13.74
CA LYS A 92 17.09 19.56 -13.88
C LYS A 92 16.39 19.78 -15.22
N ASP A 93 16.88 19.12 -16.28
CA ASP A 93 16.27 19.20 -17.60
C ASP A 93 14.89 18.50 -17.61
N ASP A 94 14.70 17.45 -16.79
CA ASP A 94 13.40 16.78 -16.63
C ASP A 94 12.42 17.68 -15.86
N GLU A 95 12.88 18.39 -14.84
CA GLU A 95 12.08 19.39 -14.10
C GLU A 95 11.60 20.52 -15.01
N GLU A 96 12.51 21.10 -15.81
CA GLU A 96 12.16 22.13 -16.79
C GLU A 96 11.19 21.61 -17.86
N ALA A 97 11.35 20.36 -18.30
CA ALA A 97 10.42 19.74 -19.24
C ALA A 97 9.02 19.58 -18.62
N ASP A 98 8.94 19.05 -17.41
CA ASP A 98 7.66 18.87 -16.70
C ASP A 98 6.94 20.20 -16.48
N GLU A 99 7.66 21.26 -16.11
CA GLU A 99 7.08 22.60 -15.99
C GLU A 99 6.47 23.10 -17.31
N VAL A 100 7.17 22.90 -18.44
CA VAL A 100 6.70 23.32 -19.76
C VAL A 100 5.48 22.51 -20.19
N TYR A 101 5.49 21.18 -20.01
CA TYR A 101 4.36 20.33 -20.36
C TYR A 101 3.13 20.62 -19.48
N GLU A 102 3.33 20.81 -18.17
CA GLU A 102 2.24 21.16 -17.25
C GLU A 102 1.63 22.53 -17.59
N ALA A 103 2.46 23.50 -17.99
CA ALA A 103 1.99 24.81 -18.45
C ALA A 103 1.14 24.72 -19.73
N ILE A 104 1.50 23.84 -20.67
CA ILE A 104 0.72 23.57 -21.88
C ILE A 104 -0.65 22.98 -21.51
N ASP A 105 -0.68 21.95 -20.66
CA ASP A 105 -1.93 21.30 -20.24
C ASP A 105 -2.84 22.27 -19.48
N LYS A 106 -2.29 23.08 -18.58
CA LYS A 106 -3.01 24.17 -17.90
C LYS A 106 -3.65 25.12 -18.91
N ARG A 107 -2.87 25.60 -19.89
CA ARG A 107 -3.35 26.51 -20.95
C ARG A 107 -4.45 25.90 -21.80
N MET A 108 -4.35 24.60 -22.11
CA MET A 108 -5.37 23.90 -22.88
C MET A 108 -6.71 23.83 -22.14
N ASP A 109 -6.65 23.70 -20.81
CA ASP A 109 -7.82 23.59 -19.96
C ASP A 109 -8.45 24.92 -19.53
N ASP A 110 -7.69 26.02 -19.53
CA ASP A 110 -8.09 27.34 -19.01
C ASP A 110 -9.46 27.82 -19.50
N ARG A 111 -9.80 27.59 -20.79
CA ARG A 111 -11.08 28.06 -21.38
C ARG A 111 -12.33 27.44 -20.74
N ARG A 112 -12.23 26.26 -20.14
CA ARG A 112 -13.36 25.55 -19.52
C ARG A 112 -13.12 25.22 -18.05
N LYS A 113 -11.93 25.47 -17.54
CA LYS A 113 -11.49 25.17 -16.19
C LYS A 113 -12.47 25.71 -15.15
N GLU A 114 -12.77 27.01 -15.18
CA GLU A 114 -13.65 27.64 -14.18
C GLU A 114 -15.04 26.99 -14.13
N ARG A 115 -15.68 26.77 -15.28
CA ARG A 115 -17.01 26.13 -15.34
C ARG A 115 -16.95 24.66 -14.93
N ARG A 116 -15.88 23.94 -15.27
CA ARG A 116 -15.69 22.53 -14.92
C ARG A 116 -15.50 22.39 -13.42
N GLU A 117 -14.64 23.21 -12.84
CA GLU A 117 -14.34 23.24 -11.41
C GLU A 117 -15.54 23.70 -10.58
N GLN A 118 -16.27 24.73 -11.01
CA GLN A 118 -17.51 25.17 -10.35
C GLN A 118 -18.55 24.04 -10.32
N LYS A 119 -18.82 23.40 -11.47
CA LYS A 119 -19.75 22.27 -11.54
C LYS A 119 -19.28 21.08 -10.72
N LEU A 120 -17.98 20.78 -10.72
CA LEU A 120 -17.40 19.69 -9.95
C LEU A 120 -17.51 19.98 -8.45
N LYS A 121 -17.23 21.22 -8.04
CA LYS A 121 -17.38 21.68 -6.64
C LYS A 121 -18.82 21.59 -6.17
N GLU A 122 -19.77 22.12 -6.93
CA GLU A 122 -21.21 22.03 -6.60
C GLU A 122 -21.68 20.57 -6.53
N LYS A 123 -21.24 19.71 -7.45
CA LYS A 123 -21.57 18.28 -7.43
C LYS A 123 -20.99 17.58 -6.19
N ILE A 124 -19.73 17.86 -5.86
CA ILE A 124 -19.08 17.29 -4.67
C ILE A 124 -19.79 17.77 -3.40
N GLU A 125 -20.17 19.04 -3.33
CA GLU A 125 -20.88 19.62 -2.19
C GLU A 125 -22.26 18.99 -2.03
N LYS A 126 -23.06 18.91 -3.11
CA LYS A 126 -24.34 18.20 -3.10
C LYS A 126 -24.18 16.74 -2.69
N TYR A 127 -23.20 16.04 -3.26
CA TYR A 127 -22.93 14.65 -2.91
C TYR A 127 -22.57 14.48 -1.42
N ARG A 128 -21.77 15.40 -0.86
CA ARG A 128 -21.43 15.40 0.57
C ARG A 128 -22.65 15.69 1.46
N GLN A 129 -23.57 16.53 1.01
CA GLN A 129 -24.83 16.82 1.72
C GLN A 129 -25.78 15.62 1.65
N GLU A 130 -25.94 15.00 0.48
CA GLU A 130 -26.83 13.84 0.26
C GLU A 130 -26.30 12.55 0.91
N ARG A 131 -24.97 12.35 0.87
CA ARG A 131 -24.29 11.15 1.39
C ARG A 131 -23.04 11.55 2.17
N PRO A 132 -23.17 12.07 3.40
CA PRO A 132 -22.02 12.38 4.23
C PRO A 132 -21.21 11.12 4.52
N LYS A 133 -19.88 11.24 4.54
CA LYS A 133 -19.01 10.11 4.89
C LYS A 133 -19.35 9.63 6.30
N ILE A 134 -19.27 8.32 6.54
CA ILE A 134 -19.54 7.71 7.85
C ILE A 134 -18.75 8.43 8.95
N GLN A 135 -17.45 8.67 8.72
CA GLN A 135 -16.59 9.40 9.67
C GLN A 135 -17.08 10.83 9.97
N GLN A 136 -17.70 11.53 9.01
CA GLN A 136 -18.24 12.87 9.21
C GLN A 136 -19.52 12.86 10.04
N GLN A 137 -20.36 11.83 9.91
CA GLN A 137 -21.57 11.65 10.74
C GLN A 137 -21.22 11.46 12.22
N PHE A 138 -20.08 10.83 12.50
CA PHE A 138 -19.59 10.58 13.85
C PHE A 138 -18.57 11.61 14.35
N ALA A 139 -18.32 12.69 13.60
CA ALA A 139 -17.32 13.70 13.97
C ALA A 139 -17.69 14.37 15.30
N ASP A 140 -18.96 14.76 15.47
CA ASP A 140 -19.46 15.40 16.69
C ASP A 140 -19.38 14.45 17.89
N LEU A 141 -19.77 13.19 17.70
CA LEU A 141 -19.69 12.15 18.73
C LEU A 141 -18.23 11.83 19.10
N LYS A 142 -17.30 11.90 18.15
CA LYS A 142 -15.86 11.75 18.42
C LYS A 142 -15.31 12.89 19.27
N VAL A 143 -15.74 14.14 19.01
CA VAL A 143 -15.37 15.30 19.84
C VAL A 143 -15.95 15.16 21.25
N TYR A 144 -17.23 14.78 21.35
CA TYR A 144 -17.85 14.51 22.65
C TYR A 144 -17.14 13.40 23.44
N PHE A 145 -16.78 12.30 22.77
CA PHE A 145 -16.04 11.19 23.37
C PHE A 145 -14.63 11.60 23.81
N SER A 146 -13.99 12.55 23.13
CA SER A 146 -12.68 13.09 23.55
C SER A 146 -12.74 13.96 24.81
N LEU A 147 -13.91 14.53 25.12
CA LEU A 147 -14.14 15.29 26.35
C LEU A 147 -14.38 14.39 27.57
N VAL A 148 -14.68 13.11 27.36
CA VAL A 148 -14.86 12.14 28.44
C VAL A 148 -13.50 11.68 28.95
N GLN A 149 -13.16 12.07 30.18
CA GLN A 149 -11.83 11.90 30.77
C GLN A 149 -11.56 10.50 31.37
N CYS A 150 -12.43 9.51 31.12
CA CYS A 150 -12.26 8.17 31.68
C CYS A 150 -12.43 7.08 30.63
N TRP A 151 -11.30 6.60 30.12
CA TRP A 151 -11.18 5.34 29.39
C TRP A 151 -10.95 4.13 30.31
N LEU A 152 -10.92 4.35 31.63
CA LEU A 152 -10.43 3.39 32.62
C LEU A 152 -11.31 3.25 33.88
N LEU A 153 -12.51 3.83 33.89
CA LEU A 153 -13.60 3.43 34.80
C LEU A 153 -14.54 2.49 34.05
#